data_AF-A0A7Y5Q3U0-F1
#
_entry.id   AF-A0A7Y5Q3U0-F1
#
_cell.length_a   1.000
_cell.length_b   1.000
_cell.length_c   1.000
_cell.angle_alpha   90.00
_cell.angle_beta   90.00
_cell.angle_gamma   90.00
#
_symmetry.space_group_name_H-M   'P 1'
#
loop_
_entity.id
_entity.type
_entity.pdbx_description
1 polymer ?
#
loop_
_entity_poly.entity_id
_entity_poly.type
_entity_poly.pdbx_seq_one_letter_code
_entity_poly.pdbx_strand_id
1 'polypeptide(L)' 'LAVVGHGLALRAAVAHCLGVGPAILARLRLANCAVCSFAVQPGHAPVLCRFNDESLVGPLTAHAPDVGMGGSEAGDAA' A
#
# COMPACT_ATOMS: atom_id res chain seq x y z
N LEU A 1 14.43 -6.78 -3.18
CA LEU A 1 13.28 -7.44 -2.51
C LEU A 1 12.03 -6.66 -2.85
N ALA A 2 10.96 -7.33 -3.28
CA ALA A 2 9.64 -6.72 -3.46
C ALA A 2 8.64 -7.49 -2.59
N VAL A 3 7.73 -6.76 -1.95
CA VAL A 3 6.68 -7.33 -1.10
C VAL A 3 5.34 -6.80 -1.60
N VAL A 4 4.40 -7.71 -1.86
CA VAL A 4 3.02 -7.38 -2.21
C VAL A 4 2.14 -7.77 -1.03
N GLY A 5 1.27 -6.87 -0.62
CA GLY A 5 0.39 -7.07 0.53
C GLY A 5 -0.79 -6.12 0.52
N HIS A 6 -1.65 -6.26 1.52
CA HIS A 6 -2.87 -5.46 1.64
C HIS A 6 -2.65 -4.20 2.49
N GLY A 7 -3.59 -3.25 2.37
CA GLY A 7 -3.46 -1.90 2.90
C GLY A 7 -3.07 -1.80 4.37
N LEU A 8 -3.63 -2.60 5.29
CA LEU A 8 -3.25 -2.50 6.71
C LEU A 8 -1.82 -3.01 6.97
N ALA A 9 -1.46 -4.15 6.40
CA ALA A 9 -0.13 -4.74 6.57
C ALA A 9 0.97 -3.82 6.01
N LEU A 10 0.74 -3.26 4.80
CA LEU A 10 1.69 -2.33 4.20
C LEU A 10 1.81 -1.02 4.98
N ARG A 11 0.69 -0.45 5.46
CA ARG A 11 0.73 0.75 6.30
C ARG A 11 1.51 0.51 7.60
N ALA A 12 1.32 -0.64 8.24
CA ALA A 12 2.05 -1.00 9.46
C ALA A 12 3.55 -1.17 9.19
N ALA A 13 3.93 -1.84 8.10
CA ALA A 13 5.33 -2.00 7.70
C ALA A 13 6.00 -0.65 7.40
N VAL A 14 5.34 0.21 6.61
CA VAL A 14 5.83 1.57 6.32
C VAL A 14 5.95 2.39 7.61
N ALA A 15 4.95 2.36 8.48
CA ALA A 15 4.99 3.08 9.75
C ALA A 15 6.16 2.62 10.63
N HIS A 16 6.40 1.31 10.70
CA HIS A 16 7.54 0.74 11.41
C HIS A 16 8.87 1.20 10.81
N CYS A 17 9.04 1.15 9.48
CA CYS A 17 10.25 1.63 8.80
C CYS A 17 10.50 3.13 9.01
N LEU A 18 9.45 3.93 9.16
CA LEU A 18 9.55 5.36 9.43
C LEU A 18 9.70 5.69 10.93
N GLY A 19 9.62 4.69 11.82
CA GLY A 19 9.65 4.91 13.27
C GLY A 19 8.47 5.74 13.79
N VAL A 20 7.31 5.69 13.12
CA VAL A 20 6.13 6.49 13.50
C VAL A 20 5.13 5.69 14.33
N GLY A 21 4.52 6.36 15.30
CA GLY A 21 3.58 5.75 16.23
C GLY A 21 2.15 5.57 15.68
N PRO A 22 1.25 4.97 16.49
CA PRO A 22 -0.12 4.63 16.08
C PRO A 22 -0.95 5.81 15.57
N ALA A 23 -0.74 7.01 16.12
CA ALA A 23 -1.44 8.21 15.71
C ALA A 23 -1.16 8.59 14.24
N ILE A 24 0.09 8.41 13.79
CA ILE A 24 0.48 8.66 12.40
C ILE A 24 0.05 7.48 11.51
N LEU A 25 0.19 6.24 11.99
CA LEU A 25 -0.30 5.04 11.29
C LEU A 25 -1.78 5.15 10.92
N ALA A 26 -2.63 5.62 11.83
CA ALA A 26 -4.07 5.79 11.58
C ALA A 26 -4.37 6.78 10.43
N ARG A 27 -3.45 7.73 10.20
CA ARG A 27 -3.55 8.75 9.14
C ARG A 27 -2.85 8.33 7.84
N LEU A 28 -2.01 7.31 7.88
CA LEU A 28 -1.33 6.79 6.70
C LEU A 28 -2.36 6.19 5.74
N ARG A 29 -2.31 6.61 4.48
CA ARG A 29 -3.18 6.17 3.39
C ARG A 29 -2.28 5.72 2.25
N LEU A 30 -2.54 4.50 1.77
CA LEU A 30 -1.91 3.94 0.59
C LEU A 30 -3.02 3.66 -0.41
N ALA A 31 -2.88 4.18 -1.62
CA ALA A 31 -3.73 3.87 -2.74
C ALA A 31 -3.47 2.44 -3.23
N ASN A 32 -4.45 1.88 -3.94
CA ASN A 32 -4.33 0.55 -4.50
C ASN A 32 -3.18 0.52 -5.52
N CYS A 33 -2.37 -0.53 -5.45
CA CYS A 33 -1.20 -0.74 -6.30
C CYS A 33 -0.12 0.34 -6.21
N ALA A 34 -0.23 1.29 -5.28
CA ALA A 34 0.78 2.31 -5.09
C ALA A 34 2.09 1.72 -4.57
N VAL A 35 3.21 2.29 -5.00
CA VAL A 35 4.54 1.81 -4.65
C VAL A 35 5.12 2.64 -3.49
N CYS A 36 5.66 1.94 -2.50
CA CYS A 36 6.53 2.51 -1.49
C CYS A 36 7.92 1.90 -1.64
N SER A 37 8.97 2.72 -1.64
CA SER A 37 10.35 2.22 -1.75
C SER A 37 11.25 2.83 -0.68
N PHE A 38 12.15 1.99 -0.17
CA PHE A 38 13.13 2.38 0.84
C PHE A 38 14.54 2.06 0.34
N ALA A 39 15.45 3.01 0.48
CA ALA A 39 16.87 2.73 0.40
C ALA A 39 17.34 2.25 1.77
N VAL A 40 17.91 1.05 1.81
CA VAL A 40 18.44 0.43 3.03
C VAL A 40 19.94 0.31 2.89
N GLN A 41 20.67 0.85 3.86
CA GLN A 41 22.11 0.75 3.96
C GLN A 41 22.48 0.13 5.31
N PRO A 42 23.46 -0.79 5.37
CA PRO A 42 23.89 -1.39 6.63
C PRO A 42 24.29 -0.32 7.65
N GLY A 43 23.79 -0.43 8.87
CA GLY A 43 24.10 0.51 9.96
C GLY A 43 23.33 1.84 9.92
N HIS A 44 22.47 2.06 8.93
CA HIS A 44 21.66 3.28 8.81
C HIS A 44 20.16 2.97 8.85
N ALA A 45 19.38 3.94 9.32
CA ALA A 45 17.93 3.86 9.24
C ALA A 45 17.47 3.82 7.76
N PRO A 46 16.42 3.05 7.42
CA PRO A 46 15.85 3.06 6.08
C PRO A 46 15.42 4.47 5.66
N VAL A 47 15.76 4.86 4.45
CA VAL A 47 15.35 6.15 3.87
C VAL A 47 14.19 5.90 2.92
N LEU A 48 13.05 6.58 3.16
CA LEU A 48 11.91 6.53 2.25
C LEU A 48 12.24 7.31 0.97
N CYS A 49 12.27 6.62 -0.15
CA CYS A 49 12.57 7.21 -1.46
C CYS A 49 11.30 7.57 -2.21
N ARG A 50 10.27 6.72 -2.09
CA ARG A 50 8.95 6.92 -2.72
C ARG A 50 7.88 6.51 -1.75
N PHE A 51 6.82 7.29 -1.68
CA PHE A 51 5.68 7.06 -0.83
C PHE A 51 4.40 7.20 -1.64
N ASN A 52 3.56 6.17 -1.57
CA ASN A 52 2.28 6.15 -2.27
C ASN A 52 2.39 6.57 -3.74
N ASP A 53 3.41 6.09 -4.43
CA ASP A 53 3.68 6.46 -5.82
C ASP A 53 2.76 5.69 -6.77
N GLU A 54 1.86 6.41 -7.40
CA GLU A 54 0.88 5.89 -8.36
C GLU A 54 1.34 6.06 -9.82
N SER A 55 2.57 6.53 -10.08
CA SER A 55 3.06 6.75 -11.45
C SER A 55 3.07 5.48 -12.32
N LEU A 56 3.09 4.32 -11.67
CA LEU A 56 3.06 3.00 -12.30
C LEU A 56 1.66 2.38 -12.35
N VAL A 57 0.67 3.02 -11.71
CA VAL A 57 -0.74 2.59 -11.59
C VAL A 57 -1.54 2.98 -12.85
N GLY A 58 -0.88 3.12 -14.00
CA GLY A 58 -1.54 3.31 -15.30
C GLY A 58 -2.49 2.15 -15.67
N PRO A 59 -2.97 2.04 -16.93
CA PRO A 59 -4.00 1.08 -17.34
C PRO A 59 -3.75 -0.42 -17.01
N LEU A 60 -2.55 -0.78 -16.54
CA LEU A 60 -2.21 -2.08 -15.95
C LEU A 60 -3.09 -2.48 -14.75
N THR A 61 -3.53 -1.53 -13.92
CA THR A 61 -4.40 -1.81 -12.76
C THR A 61 -5.89 -1.77 -13.08
N ALA A 62 -6.29 -1.22 -14.24
CA ALA A 62 -7.65 -1.32 -14.75
C ALA A 62 -8.03 -2.77 -15.15
N HIS A 63 -7.03 -3.64 -15.35
CA HIS A 63 -7.21 -5.02 -15.81
C HIS A 63 -6.77 -6.08 -14.79
N ALA A 64 -6.30 -5.68 -13.60
CA ALA A 64 -6.08 -6.62 -12.52
C ALA A 64 -7.40 -6.72 -11.73
N PRO A 65 -8.20 -7.80 -11.90
CA PRO A 65 -9.32 -8.02 -10.99
C PRO A 65 -8.73 -8.11 -9.59
N ASP A 66 -9.14 -7.18 -8.72
CA ASP A 66 -8.85 -7.27 -7.30
C ASP A 66 -9.43 -8.61 -6.83
N VAL A 67 -8.56 -9.58 -6.53
CA VAL A 67 -8.93 -10.87 -5.92
C VAL A 67 -9.30 -10.58 -4.48
N GLY A 68 -10.43 -9.88 -4.31
CA GLY A 68 -10.72 -9.11 -3.10
C GLY A 68 -11.94 -8.20 -3.20
N MET A 69 -12.50 -7.93 -4.40
CA MET A 69 -13.83 -7.34 -4.54
C MET A 69 -14.87 -8.38 -4.07
N GLY A 70 -14.99 -8.50 -2.74
CA GLY A 70 -16.04 -9.25 -2.10
C GLY A 70 -17.39 -8.78 -2.62
N GLY A 71 -18.27 -9.73 -2.90
CA GLY A 71 -19.61 -9.47 -3.37
C GLY A 71 -20.26 -8.35 -2.55
N SER A 72 -20.68 -7.29 -3.24
CA SER A 72 -21.91 -6.65 -2.81
C SER A 72 -23.01 -7.63 -3.15
N GLU A 73 -23.60 -8.17 -2.09
CA GLU A 73 -24.61 -9.21 -2.07
C GLU A 73 -25.79 -8.91 -3.00
N ALA A 74 -26.51 -9.98 -3.33
CA ALA A 74 -27.70 -10.04 -4.17
C ALA A 74 -28.79 -9.01 -3.82
N GLY A 75 -29.51 -8.60 -4.87
CA GLY A 75 -30.90 -8.15 -4.80
C GLY A 75 -31.12 -6.67 -5.01
N ASP A 76 -31.28 -6.25 -6.27
CA ASP A 76 -32.54 -5.66 -6.75
C ASP A 76 -32.43 -5.40 -8.26
N ALA A 77 -33.20 -6.12 -9.06
CA ALA A 77 -33.53 -5.75 -10.44
C ALA A 77 -34.82 -6.49 -10.82
N ALA A 78 -35.90 -5.71 -10.83
CA ALA A 78 -37.24 -6.04 -11.30
C ALA A 78 -37.27 -6.61 -12.73
#